data_AF-A0A935YHS3-F1
#
_entry.id   AF-A0A935YHS3-F1
#
_cell.length_a   1.000
_cell.length_b   1.000
_cell.length_c   1.000
_cell.angle_alpha   90.00
_cell.angle_beta   90.00
_cell.angle_gamma   90.00
#
_symmetry.space_group_name_H-M   'P 1'
#
loop_
_entity.id
_entity.type
_entity.pdbx_description
1 polymer ?
#
loop_
_entity_poly.entity_id
_entity_poly.type
_entity_poly.pdbx_seq_one_letter_code
_entity_poly.pdbx_strand_id
1 'polypeptide(L)'
;MLDKTRSAIARRRKLNPYAKVRFRGVTLDRRTRAAFLLLERRYRAVAPKKRGKLRIGQGSYSNGSMSGSTHSQGGAIDVMFAGLNPTQQRAVVKFGRLVGFAMWSRKDPKVWGYNNEHAHGILRGHRTASPAAKQQVVAYDAGRDGLVSNLPDREWRPKKKRRFSYIQGKPILGK
;
A
#
# COMPACT_ATOMS: atom_id res chain seq x y z
N MET A 1 14.26 -4.53 8.46
CA MET A 1 14.45 -4.23 7.01
C MET A 1 14.45 -5.58 6.32
N LEU A 2 14.00 -5.71 5.07
CA LEU A 2 14.34 -6.94 4.34
C LEU A 2 15.87 -7.04 4.31
N ASP A 3 16.41 -8.20 4.68
CA ASP A 3 17.85 -8.41 4.77
C ASP A 3 18.51 -7.99 3.44
N LYS A 4 19.54 -7.14 3.52
CA LYS A 4 20.25 -6.54 2.40
C LYS A 4 21.57 -7.23 2.09
N THR A 5 21.94 -8.26 2.85
CA THR A 5 23.11 -9.09 2.56
C THR A 5 23.05 -9.58 1.10
N ARG A 6 24.24 -9.78 0.50
CA ARG A 6 24.33 -10.35 -0.85
C ARG A 6 23.55 -11.67 -0.94
N SER A 7 23.64 -12.50 0.10
CA SER A 7 22.91 -13.76 0.23
C SER A 7 21.38 -13.58 0.22
N ALA A 8 20.84 -12.61 0.97
CA ALA A 8 19.40 -12.35 0.97
C ALA A 8 18.88 -11.76 -0.35
N ILE A 9 19.68 -10.93 -1.02
CA ILE A 9 19.35 -10.42 -2.36
C ILE A 9 19.36 -11.57 -3.38
N ALA A 10 20.39 -12.41 -3.37
CA ALA A 10 20.50 -13.58 -4.23
C ALA A 10 19.30 -14.53 -4.04
N ARG A 11 18.92 -14.79 -2.79
CA ARG A 11 17.71 -15.57 -2.47
C ARG A 11 16.45 -14.94 -3.06
N ARG A 12 16.23 -13.62 -2.87
CA ARG A 12 15.04 -12.95 -3.41
C ARG A 12 14.97 -12.94 -4.93
N ARG A 13 16.12 -12.95 -5.64
CA ARG A 13 16.15 -13.08 -7.11
C ARG A 13 15.59 -14.41 -7.60
N LYS A 14 15.73 -15.47 -6.81
CA LYS A 14 15.19 -16.81 -7.11
C LYS A 14 13.70 -16.95 -6.76
N LEU A 15 13.11 -16.00 -6.03
CA LEU A 15 11.72 -16.05 -5.62
C LEU A 15 10.82 -15.30 -6.61
N ASN A 16 9.66 -15.89 -6.94
CA ASN A 16 8.62 -15.17 -7.66
C ASN A 16 8.02 -14.06 -6.75
N PRO A 17 8.19 -12.76 -7.09
CA PRO A 17 7.64 -11.66 -6.30
C PRO A 17 6.11 -11.58 -6.33
N TYR A 18 5.46 -12.16 -7.35
CA TYR A 18 4.02 -12.13 -7.55
C TYR A 18 3.30 -13.36 -6.98
N ALA A 19 4.04 -14.31 -6.41
CA ALA A 19 3.45 -15.48 -5.76
C ALA A 19 2.53 -15.03 -4.60
N LYS A 20 1.30 -15.54 -4.61
CA LYS A 20 0.30 -15.30 -3.55
C LYS A 20 0.78 -15.90 -2.23
N VAL A 21 0.50 -15.22 -1.13
CA VAL A 21 0.80 -15.63 0.23
C VAL A 21 -0.35 -15.22 1.16
N ARG A 22 -0.70 -16.09 2.11
CA ARG A 22 -1.57 -15.71 3.22
C ARG A 22 -0.77 -14.87 4.22
N PHE A 23 -1.34 -13.76 4.66
CA PHE A 23 -0.69 -12.86 5.59
C PHE A 23 -1.74 -12.11 6.43
N ARG A 24 -1.75 -12.35 7.75
CA ARG A 24 -2.65 -11.69 8.71
C ARG A 24 -4.14 -11.72 8.28
N GLY A 25 -4.62 -12.90 7.91
CA GLY A 25 -6.02 -13.12 7.54
C GLY A 25 -6.38 -12.76 6.09
N VAL A 26 -5.51 -12.07 5.34
CA VAL A 26 -5.75 -11.72 3.93
C VAL A 26 -4.77 -12.40 2.98
N THR A 27 -5.05 -12.32 1.68
CA THR A 27 -4.11 -12.71 0.63
C THR A 27 -3.34 -11.49 0.14
N LEU A 28 -2.03 -11.61 -0.06
CA LEU A 28 -1.18 -10.63 -0.74
C LEU A 28 -0.26 -11.38 -1.70
N ASP A 29 0.45 -10.70 -2.58
CA ASP A 29 1.67 -11.25 -3.17
C ASP A 29 2.92 -10.92 -2.32
N ARG A 30 4.03 -11.63 -2.55
CA ARG A 30 5.28 -11.43 -1.81
C ARG A 30 5.80 -9.99 -1.90
N ARG A 31 5.63 -9.32 -3.04
CA ARG A 31 6.10 -7.94 -3.26
C ARG A 31 5.27 -6.94 -2.47
N THR A 32 3.95 -7.08 -2.50
CA THR A 32 3.00 -6.23 -1.75
C THR A 32 3.19 -6.41 -0.25
N ARG A 33 3.32 -7.66 0.23
CA ARG A 33 3.66 -7.95 1.64
C ARG A 33 4.99 -7.31 2.05
N ALA A 34 6.02 -7.42 1.23
CA ALA A 34 7.33 -6.85 1.52
C ALA A 34 7.28 -5.31 1.62
N ALA A 35 6.55 -4.65 0.72
CA ALA A 35 6.32 -3.22 0.78
C ALA A 35 5.54 -2.82 2.05
N PHE A 36 4.45 -3.53 2.36
CA PHE A 36 3.67 -3.28 3.59
C PHE A 36 4.51 -3.42 4.86
N LEU A 37 5.33 -4.47 4.97
CA LEU A 37 6.21 -4.67 6.13
C LEU A 37 7.22 -3.51 6.29
N LEU A 38 7.69 -2.94 5.17
CA LEU A 38 8.56 -1.76 5.23
C LEU A 38 7.79 -0.50 5.65
N LEU A 39 6.56 -0.31 5.16
CA LEU A 39 5.66 0.76 5.61
C LEU A 39 5.46 0.67 7.11
N GLU A 40 5.02 -0.49 7.61
CA GLU A 40 4.73 -0.72 9.02
C GLU A 40 5.96 -0.45 9.88
N ARG A 41 7.14 -0.90 9.46
CA ARG A 41 8.39 -0.63 10.18
C ARG A 41 8.69 0.88 10.27
N ARG A 42 8.55 1.62 9.16
CA ARG A 42 8.83 3.07 9.15
C ARG A 42 7.81 3.84 9.99
N TYR A 43 6.55 3.45 9.90
CA TYR A 43 5.49 3.96 10.75
C TYR A 43 5.78 3.71 12.24
N ARG A 44 6.15 2.48 12.62
CA ARG A 44 6.47 2.13 14.02
C ARG A 44 7.73 2.80 14.55
N ALA A 45 8.65 3.22 13.68
CA ALA A 45 9.83 3.98 14.09
C ALA A 45 9.49 5.40 14.60
N VAL A 46 8.30 5.92 14.27
CA VAL A 46 7.84 7.25 14.71
C VAL A 46 6.53 7.21 15.51
N ALA A 47 5.84 6.08 15.54
CA ALA A 47 4.66 5.87 16.38
C ALA A 47 5.09 5.56 17.83
N PRO A 48 4.21 5.78 18.82
CA PRO A 48 4.51 5.43 20.23
C PRO A 48 5.02 3.99 20.38
N LYS A 49 6.05 3.76 21.21
CA LYS A 49 6.75 2.46 21.34
C LYS A 49 5.82 1.28 21.66
N LYS A 50 4.72 1.51 22.39
CA LYS A 50 3.71 0.49 22.77
C LYS A 50 2.70 0.16 21.66
N ARG A 51 2.84 0.74 20.46
CA ARG A 51 1.88 0.53 19.36
C ARG A 51 2.00 -0.87 18.76
N GLY A 52 0.85 -1.54 18.65
CA GLY A 52 0.70 -2.80 17.93
C GLY A 52 0.96 -2.70 16.43
N LYS A 53 0.81 -3.85 15.77
CA LYS A 53 0.87 -4.01 14.31
C LYS A 53 -0.28 -3.26 13.62
N LEU A 54 -0.04 -2.72 12.43
CA LEU A 54 -1.10 -2.17 11.59
C LEU A 54 -2.04 -3.30 11.12
N ARG A 55 -3.34 -3.04 11.18
CA ARG A 55 -4.38 -3.98 10.73
C ARG A 55 -4.63 -3.82 9.24
N ILE A 56 -4.76 -4.94 8.54
CA ILE A 56 -5.13 -4.98 7.12
C ILE A 56 -6.62 -5.30 7.05
N GLY A 57 -7.38 -4.44 6.38
CA GLY A 57 -8.81 -4.64 6.15
C GLY A 57 -9.05 -5.56 4.96
N GLN A 58 -8.41 -5.25 3.84
CA GLN A 58 -8.54 -5.97 2.60
C GLN A 58 -7.19 -6.18 1.93
N GLY A 59 -6.98 -7.38 1.41
CA GLY A 59 -5.75 -7.77 0.70
C GLY A 59 -5.88 -7.67 -0.81
N SER A 60 -4.86 -8.17 -1.50
CA SER A 60 -4.88 -8.43 -2.93
C SER A 60 -5.66 -9.72 -3.22
N TYR A 61 -6.12 -9.90 -4.45
CA TYR A 61 -6.86 -11.08 -4.89
C TYR A 61 -8.15 -11.33 -4.08
N SER A 62 -8.88 -10.25 -3.76
CA SER A 62 -10.18 -10.31 -3.11
C SER A 62 -11.23 -9.60 -3.95
N ASN A 63 -12.36 -10.28 -4.16
CA ASN A 63 -13.51 -9.74 -4.88
C ASN A 63 -14.47 -9.09 -3.88
N GLY A 64 -14.16 -7.87 -3.47
CA GLY A 64 -15.10 -7.03 -2.72
C GLY A 64 -15.95 -6.21 -3.68
N SER A 65 -17.27 -6.21 -3.49
CA SER A 65 -18.27 -5.52 -4.33
C SER A 65 -18.14 -3.99 -4.36
N MET A 66 -17.43 -3.37 -3.39
CA MET A 66 -17.41 -1.90 -3.23
C MET A 66 -16.14 -1.19 -3.76
N SER A 67 -15.12 -1.89 -4.25
CA SER A 67 -13.82 -1.28 -4.63
C SER A 67 -13.50 -1.36 -6.14
N GLY A 68 -14.52 -1.39 -7.01
CA GLY A 68 -14.35 -1.30 -8.46
C GLY A 68 -13.36 -2.31 -9.06
N SER A 69 -13.26 -3.51 -8.49
CA SER A 69 -12.29 -4.55 -8.86
C SER A 69 -10.80 -4.17 -8.70
N THR A 70 -10.45 -3.12 -7.96
CA THR A 70 -9.04 -2.73 -7.73
C THR A 70 -8.26 -3.80 -6.95
N HIS A 71 -8.95 -4.58 -6.10
CA HIS A 71 -8.37 -5.67 -5.32
C HIS A 71 -8.44 -7.05 -5.99
N SER A 72 -9.01 -7.18 -7.19
CA SER A 72 -9.19 -8.50 -7.83
C SER A 72 -7.87 -9.19 -8.20
N GLN A 73 -6.76 -8.45 -8.25
CA GLN A 73 -5.42 -8.97 -8.54
C GLN A 73 -4.37 -8.46 -7.52
N GLY A 74 -3.09 -8.48 -7.89
CA GLY A 74 -1.96 -8.15 -7.01
C GLY A 74 -1.75 -6.65 -6.78
N GLY A 75 -0.99 -6.29 -5.75
CA GLY A 75 -0.56 -4.90 -5.55
C GLY A 75 -1.50 -4.03 -4.71
N ALA A 76 -2.75 -4.42 -4.49
CA ALA A 76 -3.73 -3.68 -3.71
C ALA A 76 -3.71 -4.08 -2.22
N ILE A 77 -3.91 -3.10 -1.33
CA ILE A 77 -4.01 -3.30 0.12
C ILE A 77 -4.78 -2.15 0.79
N ASP A 78 -5.66 -2.49 1.73
CA ASP A 78 -6.33 -1.52 2.61
C ASP A 78 -5.80 -1.67 4.04
N VAL A 79 -5.30 -0.57 4.60
CA VAL A 79 -4.76 -0.51 5.97
C VAL A 79 -5.72 0.26 6.85
N MET A 80 -6.27 -0.40 7.86
CA MET A 80 -7.35 0.18 8.67
C MET A 80 -6.83 1.29 9.57
N PHE A 81 -7.65 2.32 9.75
CA PHE A 81 -7.41 3.42 10.68
C PHE A 81 -8.02 3.21 12.06
N ALA A 82 -8.77 2.12 12.29
CA ALA A 82 -9.30 1.76 13.59
C ALA A 82 -8.19 1.78 14.67
N GLY A 83 -8.41 2.57 15.73
CA GLY A 83 -7.46 2.79 16.82
C GLY A 83 -6.28 3.73 16.49
N LEU A 84 -6.28 4.42 15.34
CA LEU A 84 -5.27 5.41 14.98
C LEU A 84 -5.84 6.83 15.05
N ASN A 85 -5.11 7.75 15.69
CA ASN A 85 -5.42 9.18 15.68
C ASN A 85 -5.03 9.85 14.34
N PRO A 86 -5.49 11.08 14.06
CA PRO A 86 -5.25 11.74 12.77
C PRO A 86 -3.78 11.86 12.35
N THR A 87 -2.87 12.12 13.28
CA THR A 87 -1.43 12.18 13.01
C THR A 87 -0.88 10.83 12.54
N GLN A 88 -1.34 9.76 13.18
CA GLN A 88 -0.93 8.40 12.86
C GLN A 88 -1.51 7.94 11.51
N GLN A 89 -2.77 8.30 11.21
CA GLN A 89 -3.38 8.04 9.91
C GLN A 89 -2.59 8.72 8.78
N ARG A 90 -2.24 10.01 8.94
CA ARG A 90 -1.35 10.73 8.01
C ARG A 90 0.01 10.06 7.85
N ALA A 91 0.57 9.53 8.93
CA ALA A 91 1.84 8.80 8.88
C ALA A 91 1.74 7.50 8.06
N VAL A 92 0.63 6.75 8.15
CA VAL A 92 0.40 5.55 7.33
C VAL A 92 0.44 5.90 5.84
N VAL A 93 -0.33 6.92 5.42
CA VAL A 93 -0.33 7.41 4.03
C VAL A 93 1.06 7.87 3.60
N LYS A 94 1.70 8.73 4.40
CA LYS A 94 3.06 9.27 4.13
C LYS A 94 4.08 8.15 3.93
N PHE A 95 4.14 7.17 4.83
CA PHE A 95 5.09 6.08 4.72
C PHE A 95 4.74 5.09 3.61
N GLY A 96 3.45 4.87 3.31
CA GLY A 96 3.02 4.11 2.14
C GLY A 96 3.51 4.74 0.83
N ARG A 97 3.30 6.05 0.66
CA ARG A 97 3.80 6.82 -0.49
C ARG A 97 5.34 6.81 -0.57
N LEU A 98 6.03 6.94 0.56
CA LEU A 98 7.49 6.83 0.63
C LEU A 98 8.04 5.43 0.32
N VAL A 99 7.24 4.39 0.53
CA VAL A 99 7.60 3.01 0.18
C VAL A 99 7.38 2.71 -1.29
N GLY A 100 6.38 3.35 -1.91
CA GLY A 100 6.05 3.23 -3.32
C GLY A 100 4.62 2.81 -3.62
N PHE A 101 3.71 2.91 -2.65
CA PHE A 101 2.27 2.83 -2.91
C PHE A 101 1.75 4.17 -3.45
N ALA A 102 0.85 4.13 -4.41
CA ALA A 102 -0.18 5.14 -4.59
C ALA A 102 -1.19 4.92 -3.46
N MET A 103 -1.22 5.78 -2.45
CA MET A 103 -1.98 5.53 -1.23
C MET A 103 -2.79 6.74 -0.84
N TRP A 104 -4.07 6.56 -0.53
CA TRP A 104 -5.01 7.62 -0.15
C TRP A 104 -5.73 7.25 1.13
N SER A 105 -6.03 8.24 1.95
CA SER A 105 -7.01 8.12 3.01
C SER A 105 -8.44 8.04 2.47
N ARG A 106 -9.21 7.06 2.96
CA ARG A 106 -10.65 6.89 2.75
C ARG A 106 -11.34 7.02 4.10
N LYS A 107 -11.95 8.18 4.35
CA LYS A 107 -12.50 8.56 5.67
C LYS A 107 -13.95 9.02 5.67
N ASP A 108 -14.51 9.35 4.51
CA ASP A 108 -15.90 9.80 4.44
C ASP A 108 -16.83 8.67 4.90
N PRO A 109 -17.48 8.79 6.08
CA PRO A 109 -18.32 7.72 6.61
C PRO A 109 -19.54 7.47 5.74
N LYS A 110 -19.99 8.45 4.93
CA LYS A 110 -21.10 8.27 3.98
C LYS A 110 -20.72 7.37 2.81
N VAL A 111 -19.44 7.32 2.46
CA VAL A 111 -18.93 6.53 1.34
C VAL A 111 -18.42 5.17 1.81
N TRP A 112 -17.72 5.12 2.96
CA TRP A 112 -17.01 3.92 3.40
C TRP A 112 -17.68 3.21 4.57
N GLY A 113 -18.52 3.90 5.35
CA GLY A 113 -19.11 3.44 6.60
C GLY A 113 -18.33 3.90 7.83
N TYR A 114 -19.03 4.10 8.95
CA TYR A 114 -18.51 4.70 10.20
C TYR A 114 -17.32 3.97 10.85
N ASN A 115 -17.05 2.71 10.48
CA ASN A 115 -15.95 1.91 11.02
C ASN A 115 -14.99 1.39 9.95
N ASN A 116 -15.07 1.96 8.75
CA ASN A 116 -14.29 1.51 7.60
C ASN A 116 -13.32 2.59 7.12
N GLU A 117 -12.89 3.49 8.00
CA GLU A 117 -11.80 4.40 7.65
C GLU A 117 -10.51 3.61 7.41
N HIS A 118 -9.87 3.85 6.28
CA HIS A 118 -8.66 3.13 5.90
C HIS A 118 -7.75 3.95 4.98
N ALA A 119 -6.49 3.53 4.87
CA ALA A 119 -5.63 3.92 3.77
C ALA A 119 -5.75 2.87 2.66
N HIS A 120 -6.28 3.28 1.51
CA HIS A 120 -6.33 2.47 0.30
C HIS A 120 -5.03 2.62 -0.48
N GLY A 121 -4.37 1.52 -0.84
CA GLY A 121 -3.06 1.53 -1.46
C GLY A 121 -2.89 0.60 -2.65
N ILE A 122 -2.40 1.13 -3.76
CA ILE A 122 -1.96 0.36 -4.94
C ILE A 122 -0.45 0.47 -5.10
N LEU A 123 0.26 -0.65 -5.15
CA LEU A 123 1.71 -0.64 -5.32
C LEU A 123 2.09 -0.19 -6.74
N ARG A 124 2.86 0.90 -6.86
CA ARG A 124 3.22 1.47 -8.18
C ARG A 124 4.06 0.48 -9.01
N GLY A 125 3.73 0.36 -10.29
CA GLY A 125 4.40 -0.54 -11.24
C GLY A 125 4.22 -2.03 -10.89
N HIS A 126 3.08 -2.40 -10.31
CA HIS A 126 2.75 -3.80 -10.04
C HIS A 126 2.24 -4.48 -11.32
N ARG A 127 2.94 -5.51 -11.79
CA ARG A 127 2.67 -6.16 -13.09
C ARG A 127 1.31 -6.83 -13.14
N THR A 128 0.96 -7.51 -12.05
CA THR A 128 -0.31 -8.24 -11.89
C THR A 128 -1.37 -7.40 -11.20
N ALA A 129 -1.27 -6.06 -11.18
CA ALA A 129 -2.38 -5.22 -10.72
C ALA A 129 -3.53 -5.27 -11.73
N SER A 130 -4.76 -5.19 -11.22
CA SER A 130 -5.96 -5.16 -12.05
C SER A 130 -6.00 -3.89 -12.91
N PRO A 131 -6.76 -3.88 -14.02
CA PRO A 131 -6.91 -2.69 -14.85
C PRO A 131 -7.36 -1.45 -14.06
N ALA A 132 -8.37 -1.60 -13.19
CA ALA A 132 -8.86 -0.53 -12.32
C ALA A 132 -7.75 0.00 -11.38
N ALA A 133 -6.98 -0.89 -10.75
CA ALA A 133 -5.87 -0.49 -9.89
C ALA A 133 -4.77 0.27 -10.68
N LYS A 134 -4.49 -0.14 -11.92
CA LYS A 134 -3.55 0.58 -12.80
C LYS A 134 -4.05 1.99 -13.15
N GLN A 135 -5.34 2.15 -13.43
CA GLN A 135 -5.95 3.46 -13.66
C GLN A 135 -5.84 4.36 -12.43
N GLN A 136 -6.04 3.83 -11.23
CA GLN A 136 -5.83 4.60 -9.99
C GLN A 136 -4.37 5.04 -9.83
N VAL A 137 -3.39 4.23 -10.23
CA VAL A 137 -1.98 4.66 -10.21
C VAL A 137 -1.72 5.80 -11.20
N VAL A 138 -2.38 5.81 -12.36
CA VAL A 138 -2.32 6.94 -13.30
C VAL A 138 -2.91 8.20 -12.67
N ALA A 139 -4.10 8.10 -12.07
CA ALA A 139 -4.74 9.19 -11.34
C ALA A 139 -3.84 9.71 -10.19
N TYR A 140 -3.25 8.79 -9.42
CA TYR A 140 -2.28 9.14 -8.39
C TYR A 140 -1.13 9.94 -8.99
N ASP A 141 -0.51 9.48 -10.07
CA ASP A 141 0.65 10.14 -10.67
C ASP A 141 0.31 11.53 -11.25
N ALA A 142 -0.97 11.77 -11.59
CA ALA A 142 -1.53 13.06 -11.97
C ALA A 142 -1.99 13.94 -10.77
N GLY A 143 -1.79 13.49 -9.53
CA GLY A 143 -2.18 14.24 -8.33
C GLY A 143 -3.68 14.18 -8.03
N ARG A 144 -4.35 13.08 -8.39
CA ARG A 144 -5.79 12.86 -8.23
C ARG A 144 -6.11 11.79 -7.18
N ASP A 145 -7.35 11.79 -6.71
CA ASP A 145 -7.87 10.97 -5.60
C ASP A 145 -8.08 9.48 -5.92
N GLY A 146 -7.93 9.09 -7.20
CA GLY A 146 -8.12 7.71 -7.65
C GLY A 146 -9.57 7.21 -7.53
N LEU A 147 -10.55 8.11 -7.43
CA LEU A 147 -11.98 7.77 -7.49
C LEU A 147 -12.55 8.17 -8.85
N VAL A 148 -13.80 7.77 -9.12
CA VAL A 148 -14.52 8.15 -10.35
C VAL A 148 -14.61 9.67 -10.50
N SER A 149 -14.78 10.39 -9.38
CA SER A 149 -14.78 11.86 -9.33
C SER A 149 -13.47 12.51 -9.78
N ASN A 150 -12.36 11.77 -9.71
CA ASN A 150 -11.03 12.20 -10.13
C ASN A 150 -10.65 13.58 -9.58
N LEU A 151 -10.99 13.87 -8.32
CA LEU A 151 -10.73 15.17 -7.70
C LEU A 151 -9.25 15.30 -7.32
N PRO A 152 -8.75 16.52 -7.06
CA PRO A 152 -7.39 16.71 -6.56
C PRO A 152 -7.11 15.95 -5.25
N ASP A 153 -6.00 15.21 -5.21
CA ASP A 153 -5.47 14.57 -4.00
C ASP A 153 -4.72 15.61 -3.16
N ARG A 154 -5.30 15.98 -2.01
CA ARG A 154 -4.76 17.01 -1.11
C ARG A 154 -3.81 16.45 -0.04
N GLU A 155 -3.52 15.15 -0.02
CA GLU A 155 -2.64 14.56 0.98
C GLU A 155 -1.16 14.77 0.64
N TRP A 156 -0.29 14.66 1.66
CA TRP A 156 1.16 14.80 1.48
C TRP A 156 1.72 13.84 0.40
N ARG A 157 2.63 14.33 -0.46
CA ARG A 157 3.26 13.52 -1.52
C ARG A 157 4.79 13.66 -1.52
N PRO A 158 5.55 12.62 -1.87
CA PRO A 158 6.98 12.76 -2.09
C PRO A 158 7.24 13.59 -3.36
N LYS A 159 8.20 14.53 -3.30
CA LYS A 159 8.63 15.34 -4.46
C LYS A 159 9.04 14.51 -5.68
N LYS A 160 9.64 13.33 -5.44
CA LYS A 160 10.04 12.39 -6.49
C LYS A 160 9.18 11.14 -6.42
N LYS A 161 8.71 10.66 -7.58
CA LYS A 161 7.96 9.41 -7.72
C LYS A 161 8.80 8.22 -7.24
N ARG A 162 8.16 7.29 -6.54
CA ARG A 162 8.81 6.11 -5.92
C ARG A 162 8.08 4.84 -6.27
N ARG A 163 8.81 3.75 -6.50
CA ARG A 163 8.27 2.39 -6.60
C ARG A 163 9.03 1.46 -5.67
N PHE A 164 8.43 0.33 -5.31
CA PHE A 164 9.09 -0.66 -4.46
C PHE A 164 9.85 -1.70 -5.28
N SER A 165 11.13 -1.92 -4.97
CA SER A 165 11.94 -3.01 -5.51
C SER A 165 11.92 -4.20 -4.56
N TYR A 166 11.33 -5.32 -5.01
CA TYR A 166 11.31 -6.56 -4.21
C TYR A 166 12.72 -7.11 -3.98
N ILE A 167 13.53 -7.17 -5.03
CA ILE A 167 14.90 -7.70 -4.99
C ILE A 167 15.74 -6.92 -3.98
N GLN A 168 15.72 -5.58 -4.07
CA GLN A 168 16.50 -4.72 -3.19
C GLN A 168 15.84 -4.51 -1.81
N GLY A 169 14.57 -4.90 -1.65
CA GLY A 169 13.81 -4.71 -0.41
C GLY A 169 13.66 -3.25 0.01
N LYS A 170 13.72 -2.31 -0.94
CA LYS A 170 13.71 -0.87 -0.68
C LYS A 170 12.94 -0.09 -1.75
N PRO A 171 12.51 1.14 -1.43
CA PRO A 171 11.96 2.06 -2.40
C PRO A 171 13.09 2.52 -3.32
N ILE A 172 12.78 2.60 -4.61
CA ILE A 172 13.65 3.14 -5.65
C ILE A 172 12.91 4.27 -6.36
N LEU A 173 13.67 5.18 -6.97
CA LEU A 173 13.07 6.20 -7.83
C LEU A 173 12.38 5.50 -8.99
N GLY A 174 11.15 5.93 -9.27
CA GLY A 174 10.39 5.50 -10.45
C GLY A 174 10.25 6.66 -11.42
N LYS A 175 10.26 6.36 -12.71
CA LYS A 175 9.50 7.17 -13.67
C LYS A 175 8.00 7.09 -13.31
#